data_AF-A0AAW9IA71-F1
#
_entry.id   AF-A0AAW9IA71-F1
#
_cell.length_a   1.000
_cell.length_b   1.000
_cell.length_c   1.000
_cell.angle_alpha   90.00
_cell.angle_beta   90.00
_cell.angle_gamma   90.00
#
_symmetry.space_group_name_H-M   'P 1'
#
loop_
_entity.id
_entity.type
_entity.pdbx_description
1 polymer ?
#
loop_
_entity_poly.entity_id
_entity_poly.type
_entity_poly.pdbx_seq_one_letter_code
_entity_poly.pdbx_strand_id
1 'polypeptide(L)'
;PYIVMEEIEGENLWDCYQTISKEDKDQLLERFVKVFFELHELDVSIVDKELVKDSTISFIEKEINEIKKLVEENKLEYFTQIIDWLQKEKTNIIGEKLSIIHRDYHPWNVIVDNNEKIYVIDLLWGIGDYRFDLAWMYT
;
A
#
# COMPACT_ATOMS: atom_id res chain seq x y z
N PRO A 1 20.70 -12.15 -4.04
CA PRO A 1 20.90 -11.12 -3.00
C PRO A 1 19.96 -11.45 -1.84
N TYR A 2 20.33 -11.14 -0.59
CA TYR A 2 19.48 -11.38 0.58
C TYR A 2 19.62 -10.23 1.57
N ILE A 3 18.61 -10.05 2.42
CA ILE A 3 18.59 -9.12 3.55
C ILE A 3 18.42 -9.96 4.82
N VAL A 4 19.11 -9.58 5.89
CA VAL A 4 18.91 -10.13 7.23
C VAL A 4 18.37 -9.02 8.10
N MET A 5 17.33 -9.31 8.86
CA MET A 5 16.66 -8.36 9.76
C MET A 5 16.47 -8.98 11.14
N GLU A 6 16.18 -8.13 12.11
CA GLU A 6 15.78 -8.56 13.45
C GLU A 6 14.49 -9.38 13.36
N GLU A 7 14.41 -10.46 14.13
CA GLU A 7 13.18 -11.24 14.27
C GLU A 7 12.20 -10.47 15.15
N ILE A 8 10.98 -10.29 14.64
CA ILE A 8 9.89 -9.65 15.38
C ILE A 8 9.05 -10.76 15.98
N GLU A 9 9.16 -10.96 17.29
CA GLU A 9 8.30 -11.91 18.02
C GLU A 9 6.87 -11.37 18.11
N GLY A 10 5.91 -12.13 17.58
CA GLY A 10 4.50 -11.74 17.60
C GLY A 10 3.64 -12.62 16.70
N GLU A 11 2.38 -12.24 16.57
CA GLU A 11 1.39 -12.91 15.72
C GLU A 11 0.97 -12.01 14.56
N ASN A 12 0.48 -12.63 13.48
CA ASN A 12 -0.08 -11.89 12.37
C ASN A 12 -1.34 -11.11 12.82
N LEU A 13 -1.49 -9.87 12.37
CA LEU A 13 -2.61 -9.03 12.76
C LEU A 13 -3.97 -9.65 12.43
N TRP A 14 -4.09 -10.33 11.29
CA TRP A 14 -5.33 -11.00 10.92
C TRP A 14 -5.70 -12.12 11.90
N ASP A 15 -4.73 -12.94 12.28
CA ASP A 15 -4.94 -14.05 13.22
C ASP A 15 -5.33 -13.53 14.61
N CYS A 16 -4.68 -12.45 15.08
CA CYS A 16 -5.11 -11.73 16.29
C CYS A 16 -6.55 -11.24 16.16
N TYR A 17 -6.88 -10.57 15.05
CA TYR A 17 -8.21 -10.00 14.83
C TYR A 17 -9.33 -11.06 14.82
N GLN A 18 -9.02 -12.28 14.38
CA GLN A 18 -10.00 -13.38 14.36
C GLN A 18 -10.34 -13.90 15.77
N THR A 19 -9.39 -13.87 16.70
CA THR A 19 -9.49 -14.56 18.00
C THR A 19 -9.90 -13.65 19.16
N ILE A 20 -9.66 -12.34 19.06
CA ILE A 20 -9.95 -11.39 20.14
C ILE A 20 -11.43 -11.00 20.26
N SER A 21 -11.78 -10.40 21.39
CA SER A 21 -13.14 -9.89 21.68
C SER A 21 -13.54 -8.76 20.72
N LYS A 22 -14.83 -8.44 20.63
CA LYS A 22 -15.30 -7.37 19.75
C LYS A 22 -14.70 -6.01 20.14
N GLU A 23 -14.67 -5.70 21.42
CA GLU A 23 -14.10 -4.46 21.94
C GLU A 23 -12.59 -4.34 21.62
N ASP A 24 -11.87 -5.45 21.63
CA ASP A 24 -10.44 -5.47 21.30
C ASP A 24 -10.19 -5.39 19.78
N LYS A 25 -11.13 -5.87 18.95
CA LYS A 25 -11.07 -5.71 17.48
C LYS A 25 -11.05 -4.26 17.07
N ASP A 26 -11.92 -3.44 17.67
CA ASP A 26 -12.00 -2.02 17.35
C ASP A 26 -10.69 -1.30 17.70
N GLN A 27 -10.09 -1.63 18.85
CA GLN A 27 -8.79 -1.08 19.27
C GLN A 27 -7.63 -1.55 18.37
N LEU A 28 -7.62 -2.82 17.98
CA LEU A 28 -6.61 -3.34 17.06
C LEU A 28 -6.71 -2.68 15.68
N LEU A 29 -7.93 -2.49 15.18
CA LEU A 29 -8.18 -1.80 13.92
C LEU A 29 -7.76 -0.32 13.99
N GLU A 30 -8.03 0.35 15.11
CA GLU A 30 -7.59 1.73 15.32
C GLU A 30 -6.06 1.84 15.26
N ARG A 31 -5.33 0.93 15.91
CA ARG A 31 -3.86 0.90 15.84
C ARG A 31 -3.35 0.62 14.43
N PHE A 32 -3.98 -0.32 13.70
CA PHE A 32 -3.62 -0.63 12.32
C PHE A 32 -3.78 0.59 11.41
N VAL A 33 -4.96 1.23 11.45
CA VAL A 33 -5.25 2.44 10.66
C VAL A 33 -4.35 3.61 11.07
N LYS A 34 -3.99 3.71 12.36
CA LYS A 34 -3.05 4.74 12.82
C LYS A 34 -1.68 4.58 12.17
N VAL A 35 -1.13 3.36 12.10
CA VAL A 35 0.15 3.09 11.43
C VAL A 35 0.05 3.36 9.93
N PHE A 36 -1.07 2.98 9.30
CA PHE A 36 -1.35 3.35 7.90
C PHE A 36 -1.27 4.87 7.70
N PHE A 37 -1.95 5.64 8.55
CA PHE A 37 -1.95 7.10 8.46
C PHE A 37 -0.55 7.69 8.67
N GLU A 38 0.16 7.23 9.70
CA GLU A 38 1.53 7.69 10.01
C GLU A 38 2.50 7.44 8.85
N LEU A 39 2.43 6.28 8.20
CA LEU A 39 3.23 5.95 7.01
C LEU A 39 3.00 6.97 5.87
N HIS A 40 1.74 7.27 5.58
CA HIS A 40 1.38 8.12 4.44
C HIS A 40 1.59 9.62 4.69
N GLU A 41 1.72 10.02 5.96
CA GLU A 41 2.07 11.39 6.35
C GLU A 41 3.59 11.65 6.37
N LEU A 42 4.42 10.59 6.30
CA LEU A 42 5.87 10.76 6.24
C LEU A 42 6.28 11.69 5.09
N ASP A 43 7.30 12.52 5.35
CA ASP A 43 7.86 13.38 4.33
C ASP A 43 8.58 12.52 3.28
N VAL A 44 8.08 12.50 2.05
CA VAL A 44 8.69 11.76 0.93
C VAL A 44 10.14 12.18 0.66
N SER A 45 10.54 13.38 1.09
CA SER A 45 11.90 13.88 0.94
C SER A 45 12.95 13.11 1.75
N ILE A 46 12.54 12.25 2.69
CA ILE A 46 13.44 11.34 3.43
C ILE A 46 14.02 10.25 2.51
N VAL A 47 13.32 9.92 1.42
CA VAL A 47 13.79 8.93 0.44
C VAL A 47 14.65 9.62 -0.61
N ASP A 48 14.08 10.63 -1.28
CA ASP A 48 14.77 11.45 -2.27
C ASP A 48 14.02 12.78 -2.45
N LYS A 49 14.76 13.88 -2.42
CA LYS A 49 14.21 15.24 -2.60
C LYS A 49 13.66 15.48 -4.00
N GLU A 50 14.16 14.77 -5.00
CA GLU A 50 13.71 14.95 -6.39
C GLU A 50 12.33 14.32 -6.64
N LEU A 51 11.94 13.29 -5.87
CA LEU A 51 10.64 12.61 -5.98
C LEU A 51 9.45 13.50 -5.56
N VAL A 52 9.70 14.62 -4.87
CA VAL A 52 8.68 15.62 -4.52
C VAL A 52 8.06 16.28 -5.77
N LYS A 53 8.73 16.19 -6.93
CA LYS A 53 8.27 16.80 -8.18
C LYS A 53 7.24 15.96 -8.93
N ASP A 54 7.07 14.70 -8.55
CA ASP A 54 6.09 13.82 -9.19
C ASP A 54 4.67 14.20 -8.77
N SER A 55 3.71 13.79 -9.60
CA SER A 55 2.28 14.06 -9.40
C SER A 55 1.49 12.76 -9.30
N THR A 56 0.30 12.81 -8.68
CA THR A 56 -0.66 11.69 -8.71
C THR A 56 -0.88 11.17 -10.13
N ILE A 57 -1.05 12.08 -11.10
CA ILE A 57 -1.35 11.69 -12.49
C ILE A 57 -0.17 10.95 -13.12
N SER A 58 1.07 11.41 -12.90
CA SER A 58 2.26 10.73 -13.42
C SER A 58 2.48 9.36 -12.76
N PHE A 59 2.20 9.24 -11.46
CA PHE A 59 2.21 7.95 -10.77
C PHE A 59 1.17 6.98 -11.37
N ILE A 60 -0.09 7.39 -11.48
CA ILE A 60 -1.17 6.55 -12.02
C ILE A 60 -0.88 6.15 -13.48
N GLU A 61 -0.37 7.09 -14.29
CA GLU A 61 0.00 6.79 -15.66
C GLU A 61 1.12 5.74 -15.74
N LYS A 62 2.11 5.80 -14.85
CA LYS A 62 3.15 4.77 -14.74
C LYS A 62 2.55 3.41 -14.40
N GLU A 63 1.69 3.33 -13.38
CA GLU A 63 1.04 2.06 -12.98
C GLU A 63 0.21 1.46 -14.12
N ILE A 64 -0.60 2.28 -14.81
CA ILE A 64 -1.40 1.79 -15.95
C ILE A 64 -0.48 1.29 -17.08
N ASN A 65 0.63 1.98 -17.36
CA ASN A 65 1.58 1.56 -18.39
C ASN A 65 2.29 0.26 -18.03
N GLU A 66 2.63 0.05 -16.76
CA GLU A 66 3.21 -1.21 -16.27
C GLU A 66 2.22 -2.38 -16.42
N ILE A 67 0.96 -2.19 -16.01
CA ILE A 67 -0.11 -3.20 -16.20
C ILE A 67 -0.33 -3.48 -17.68
N LYS A 68 -0.37 -2.45 -18.53
CA LYS A 68 -0.52 -2.59 -19.98
C LYS A 68 0.58 -3.46 -20.58
N LYS A 69 1.83 -3.21 -20.19
CA LYS A 69 2.98 -4.00 -20.64
C LYS A 69 2.81 -5.47 -20.23
N LEU A 70 2.41 -5.75 -18.99
CA LEU A 70 2.17 -7.12 -18.53
C LEU A 70 1.05 -7.81 -19.32
N VAL A 71 -0.05 -7.10 -19.62
CA VAL A 71 -1.16 -7.62 -20.42
C VAL A 71 -0.71 -7.98 -21.85
N GLU A 72 0.08 -7.11 -22.48
CA GLU A 72 0.62 -7.33 -23.82
C GLU A 72 1.60 -8.51 -23.86
N GLU A 73 2.55 -8.57 -22.92
CA GLU A 73 3.56 -9.63 -22.83
C GLU A 73 2.93 -11.01 -22.59
N ASN A 74 1.86 -11.07 -21.79
CA ASN A 74 1.18 -12.31 -21.43
C ASN A 74 -0.06 -12.61 -22.32
N LYS A 75 -0.33 -11.79 -23.33
CA LYS A 75 -1.46 -11.94 -24.27
C LYS A 75 -2.83 -12.04 -23.57
N LEU A 76 -3.03 -11.24 -22.53
CA LEU A 76 -4.24 -11.27 -21.70
C LEU A 76 -5.32 -10.31 -22.25
N GLU A 77 -5.76 -10.53 -23.49
CA GLU A 77 -6.63 -9.61 -24.26
C GLU A 77 -7.91 -9.16 -23.52
N TYR A 78 -8.41 -9.98 -22.59
CA TYR A 78 -9.57 -9.66 -21.77
C TYR A 78 -9.37 -8.39 -20.91
N PHE A 79 -8.15 -8.09 -20.46
CA PHE A 79 -7.87 -6.93 -19.62
C PHE A 79 -7.69 -5.61 -20.40
N THR A 80 -7.59 -5.66 -21.74
CA THR A 80 -7.42 -4.45 -22.56
C THR A 80 -8.56 -3.45 -22.34
N GLN A 81 -9.79 -3.93 -22.17
CA GLN A 81 -10.94 -3.05 -21.91
C GLN A 81 -10.84 -2.31 -20.58
N ILE A 82 -10.24 -2.96 -19.56
CA ILE A 82 -10.01 -2.34 -18.24
C ILE A 82 -8.91 -1.29 -18.35
N ILE A 83 -7.83 -1.57 -19.11
CA ILE A 83 -6.76 -0.60 -19.35
C ILE A 83 -7.30 0.64 -20.08
N ASP A 84 -8.12 0.46 -21.11
CA ASP A 84 -8.74 1.56 -21.85
C ASP A 84 -9.64 2.42 -20.94
N TRP A 85 -10.40 1.75 -20.06
CA TRP A 85 -11.21 2.44 -19.05
C TRP A 85 -10.34 3.23 -18.06
N LEU A 86 -9.28 2.64 -17.51
CA LEU A 86 -8.34 3.32 -16.61
C LEU A 86 -7.68 4.54 -17.27
N GLN A 87 -7.27 4.42 -18.54
CA GLN A 87 -6.68 5.51 -19.30
C GLN A 87 -7.64 6.69 -19.49
N LYS A 88 -8.93 6.43 -19.61
CA LYS A 88 -9.97 7.46 -19.69
C LYS A 88 -10.22 8.10 -18.32
N GLU A 89 -10.44 7.28 -17.30
CA GLU A 89 -10.85 7.75 -15.96
C GLU A 89 -9.74 8.47 -15.20
N LYS A 90 -8.45 8.21 -15.50
CA LYS A 90 -7.34 8.93 -14.85
C LYS A 90 -7.46 10.45 -14.95
N THR A 91 -8.12 10.96 -16.00
CA THR A 91 -8.35 12.40 -16.22
C THR A 91 -9.33 13.03 -15.23
N ASN A 92 -10.15 12.22 -14.56
CA ASN A 92 -11.12 12.67 -13.56
C ASN A 92 -10.55 12.69 -12.14
N ILE A 93 -9.29 12.28 -11.95
CA ILE A 93 -8.67 12.15 -10.64
C ILE A 93 -8.13 13.50 -10.18
N ILE A 94 -8.55 13.92 -8.99
CA ILE A 94 -7.98 15.06 -8.30
C ILE A 94 -6.60 14.64 -7.76
N GLY A 95 -5.58 15.39 -8.15
CA GLY A 95 -4.21 15.17 -7.69
C GLY A 95 -4.08 15.51 -6.22
N GLU A 96 -3.40 14.63 -5.50
CA GLU A 96 -3.08 14.77 -4.08
C GLU A 96 -1.56 14.86 -3.90
N LYS A 97 -1.12 15.20 -2.68
CA LYS A 97 0.28 15.06 -2.31
C LYS A 97 0.67 13.57 -2.37
N LEU A 98 1.82 13.27 -2.96
CA LEU A 98 2.36 11.91 -2.94
C LEU A 98 2.85 11.53 -1.54
N SER A 99 2.75 10.25 -1.23
CA SER A 99 3.10 9.64 0.05
C SER A 99 4.06 8.48 -0.16
N ILE A 100 4.72 8.06 0.91
CA ILE A 100 5.35 6.74 0.96
C ILE A 100 4.21 5.72 1.01
N ILE A 101 4.19 4.80 0.06
CA ILE A 101 3.21 3.70 -0.02
C ILE A 101 3.94 2.36 0.17
N HIS A 102 3.27 1.38 0.76
CA HIS A 102 3.72 0.01 0.95
C HIS A 102 3.57 -0.84 -0.32
N ARG A 103 2.52 -0.59 -1.10
CA ARG A 103 2.05 -1.35 -2.28
C ARG A 103 1.43 -2.72 -2.01
N ASP A 104 1.41 -3.16 -0.75
CA ASP A 104 0.83 -4.44 -0.31
C ASP A 104 0.36 -4.35 1.16
N TYR A 105 -0.25 -3.22 1.52
CA TYR A 105 -0.65 -2.96 2.90
C TYR A 105 -1.95 -3.71 3.23
N HIS A 106 -1.84 -4.82 3.96
CA HIS A 106 -2.99 -5.59 4.43
C HIS A 106 -2.68 -6.30 5.77
N PRO A 107 -3.69 -6.77 6.51
CA PRO A 107 -3.50 -7.41 7.82
C PRO A 107 -2.47 -8.55 7.83
N TRP A 108 -2.33 -9.33 6.75
CA TRP A 108 -1.34 -10.41 6.67
C TRP A 108 0.12 -9.95 6.57
N ASN A 109 0.39 -8.67 6.29
CA ASN A 109 1.74 -8.09 6.24
C ASN A 109 2.02 -7.25 7.49
N VAL A 110 1.29 -7.53 8.58
CA VAL A 110 1.43 -6.83 9.84
C VAL A 110 1.58 -7.83 10.99
N ILE A 111 2.57 -7.59 11.84
CA ILE A 111 2.81 -8.33 13.07
C ILE A 111 2.41 -7.48 14.27
N VAL A 112 1.71 -8.08 15.22
CA VAL A 112 1.40 -7.53 16.54
C VAL A 112 2.29 -8.24 17.54
N ASP A 113 3.15 -7.50 18.23
CA ASP A 113 4.01 -8.07 19.27
C ASP A 113 3.28 -8.27 20.60
N ASN A 114 3.96 -8.90 21.56
CA ASN A 114 3.43 -9.17 22.90
C ASN A 114 3.10 -7.89 23.72
N ASN A 115 3.54 -6.72 23.26
CA ASN A 115 3.26 -5.41 23.86
C ASN A 115 2.22 -4.61 23.04
N GLU A 116 1.47 -5.28 22.16
CA GLU A 116 0.49 -4.70 21.24
C GLU A 116 1.08 -3.68 20.23
N LYS A 117 2.38 -3.69 20.01
CA LYS A 117 3.02 -2.83 19.01
C LYS A 117 2.88 -3.46 17.63
N ILE A 118 2.59 -2.59 16.65
CA ILE A 118 2.40 -2.96 15.25
C ILE A 118 3.69 -2.79 14.47
N TYR A 119 4.04 -3.80 13.68
CA TYR A 119 5.14 -3.79 12.74
C TYR A 119 4.64 -4.18 11.35
N VAL A 120 5.00 -3.38 10.35
CA VAL A 120 4.68 -3.63 8.94
C VAL A 120 5.88 -4.30 8.28
N ILE A 121 5.65 -5.39 7.57
CA ILE A 121 6.67 -6.23 6.91
C ILE A 121 6.36 -6.39 5.41
N ASP A 122 7.25 -7.07 4.69
CA ASP A 122 7.12 -7.27 3.22
C ASP A 122 7.06 -5.97 2.41
N LEU A 123 8.05 -5.10 2.67
CA LEU A 123 8.14 -3.77 2.10
C LEU A 123 8.52 -3.81 0.61
N LEU A 124 7.53 -3.89 -0.28
CA LEU A 124 7.73 -3.59 -1.71
C LEU A 124 8.03 -2.10 -1.93
N TRP A 125 7.21 -1.28 -1.29
CA TRP A 125 7.24 0.18 -1.14
C TRP A 125 7.47 1.05 -2.39
N GLY A 126 7.12 2.33 -2.28
CA GLY A 126 7.38 3.34 -3.30
C GLY A 126 6.89 4.72 -2.90
N ILE A 127 7.02 5.69 -3.80
CA ILE A 127 6.36 7.00 -3.69
C ILE A 127 5.18 7.00 -4.66
N GLY A 128 3.99 7.34 -4.16
CA GLY A 128 2.78 7.29 -4.96
C GLY A 128 1.57 7.88 -4.25
N ASP A 129 0.41 7.67 -4.85
CA ASP A 129 -0.85 8.11 -4.27
C ASP A 129 -1.30 7.15 -3.17
N TYR A 130 -1.51 7.64 -1.94
CA TYR A 130 -1.89 6.81 -0.79
C TYR A 130 -3.18 6.00 -1.02
N ARG A 131 -4.04 6.45 -1.96
CA ARG A 131 -5.26 5.73 -2.31
C ARG A 131 -4.98 4.37 -2.93
N PHE A 132 -3.77 4.14 -3.44
CA PHE A 132 -3.33 2.82 -3.92
C PHE A 132 -3.33 1.80 -2.78
N ASP A 133 -2.63 2.09 -1.68
CA ASP A 133 -2.62 1.23 -0.50
C ASP A 133 -3.99 1.17 0.16
N LEU A 134 -4.71 2.30 0.21
CA LEU A 134 -6.05 2.33 0.78
C LEU A 134 -6.97 1.34 0.06
N ALA A 135 -6.97 1.34 -1.28
CA ALA A 135 -7.81 0.45 -2.08
C ALA A 135 -7.47 -1.02 -1.80
N TRP A 136 -6.18 -1.35 -1.69
CA TRP A 136 -5.72 -2.70 -1.38
C TRP A 136 -6.08 -3.16 0.03
N MET A 137 -5.98 -2.26 1.02
CA MET A 137 -6.36 -2.57 2.39
C MET A 137 -7.85 -2.96 2.54
N TYR A 138 -8.72 -2.49 1.62
CA TYR A 138 -10.16 -2.78 1.62
C TYR A 138 -10.58 -4.05 0.85
N THR A 139 -9.64 -4.75 0.18
CA THR A 139 -9.93 -6.00 -0.55
C THR A 139 -9.72 -7.24 0.30
#